data_AF-A0A173ZJA2-F1
#
_entry.id   AF-A0A173ZJA2-F1
#
_cell.length_a   1.000
_cell.length_b   1.000
_cell.length_c   1.000
_cell.angle_alpha   90.00
_cell.angle_beta   90.00
_cell.angle_gamma   90.00
#
_symmetry.space_group_name_H-M   'P 1'
#
loop_
_entity.id
_entity.type
_entity.pdbx_description
1 polymer ?
#
loop_
_entity_poly.entity_id
_entity_poly.type
_entity_poly.pdbx_seq_one_letter_code
_entity_poly.pdbx_strand_id
1 'polypeptide(L)'
;MTDNYIGIMIESLRRKKDVLTDILKLSEEQSLLLDDPNLEPDTFEKNVNRKAALIDKLEQLDTGFESLYDKVKEELESNRDIHKEQIRQMQELIRALTELNMQIQATEARNKEKATAKFAYIRQQAKEIRSSQKIVKEYYNNMMHKAYNEPHFLDNKK
;
A
#
# COMPACT_ATOMS: atom_id res chain seq x y z
N MET A 1 17.23 -27.95 2.66
CA MET A 1 17.55 -26.64 2.03
C MET A 1 16.27 -25.95 1.57
N THR A 2 15.38 -26.64 0.85
CA THR A 2 14.06 -26.16 0.41
C THR A 2 13.10 -25.79 1.54
N ASP A 3 13.03 -26.59 2.62
CA ASP A 3 12.20 -26.27 3.80
C ASP A 3 12.56 -24.92 4.44
N ASN A 4 13.85 -24.55 4.41
CA ASN A 4 14.31 -23.25 4.90
C ASN A 4 13.76 -22.11 4.02
N TYR A 5 13.73 -22.29 2.70
CA TYR A 5 13.15 -21.28 1.79
C TYR A 5 11.63 -21.14 1.96
N ILE A 6 10.91 -22.23 2.20
CA ILE A 6 9.46 -22.19 2.50
C ILE A 6 9.21 -21.43 3.81
N GLY A 7 10.03 -21.66 4.84
CA GLY A 7 9.97 -20.90 6.09
C GLY A 7 10.21 -19.40 5.88
N ILE A 8 11.24 -19.02 5.12
CA ILE A 8 11.53 -17.62 4.77
C ILE A 8 10.37 -17.00 3.97
N MET A 9 9.72 -17.75 3.10
CA MET A 9 8.58 -17.28 2.32
C MET A 9 7.36 -16.97 3.20
N ILE A 10 7.07 -17.82 4.19
CA ILE A 10 6.04 -17.54 5.21
C ILE A 10 6.40 -16.28 6.02
N GLU A 11 7.67 -16.13 6.40
CA GLU A 11 8.13 -14.94 7.12
C GLU A 11 7.98 -13.66 6.27
N SER A 12 8.30 -13.74 4.97
CA SER A 12 8.10 -12.64 4.03
C SER A 12 6.63 -12.21 3.96
N LEU A 13 5.68 -13.16 3.87
CA LEU A 13 4.25 -12.85 3.91
C LEU A 13 3.82 -12.19 5.24
N ARG A 14 4.36 -12.63 6.37
CA ARG A 14 4.11 -11.99 7.68
C ARG A 14 4.63 -10.55 7.71
N ARG A 15 5.85 -10.32 7.23
CA ARG A 15 6.42 -8.96 7.13
C ARG A 15 5.61 -8.04 6.22
N LYS A 16 5.13 -8.55 5.08
CA LYS A 16 4.21 -7.79 4.20
C LYS A 16 2.92 -7.41 4.93
N LYS A 17 2.37 -8.34 5.73
CA LYS A 17 1.16 -8.10 6.51
C LYS A 17 1.37 -6.99 7.54
N ASP A 18 2.51 -6.98 8.22
CA ASP A 18 2.86 -5.94 9.17
C ASP A 18 2.97 -4.56 8.47
N VAL A 19 3.64 -4.51 7.32
CA VAL A 19 3.77 -3.28 6.52
C VAL A 19 2.40 -2.78 6.05
N LEU A 20 1.53 -3.64 5.53
CA LEU A 20 0.16 -3.25 5.14
C LEU A 20 -0.66 -2.78 6.33
N THR A 21 -0.51 -3.41 7.49
CA THR A 21 -1.21 -2.98 8.72
C THR A 21 -0.79 -1.57 9.13
N ASP A 22 0.50 -1.25 9.01
CA ASP A 22 1.00 0.09 9.31
C ASP A 22 0.59 1.13 8.25
N ILE A 23 0.52 0.73 6.97
CA ILE A 23 -0.05 1.59 5.91
C ILE A 23 -1.50 1.91 6.22
N LEU A 24 -2.32 0.92 6.59
CA LEU A 24 -3.72 1.12 6.94
C LEU A 24 -3.87 2.12 8.10
N LYS A 25 -3.09 1.97 9.18
CA LYS A 25 -3.09 2.93 10.30
C LYS A 25 -2.74 4.35 9.84
N LEU A 26 -1.73 4.52 8.98
CA LEU A 26 -1.38 5.83 8.44
C LEU A 26 -2.47 6.39 7.52
N SER A 27 -3.17 5.54 6.78
CA SER A 27 -4.34 5.92 5.97
C SER A 27 -5.50 6.39 6.86
N GLU A 28 -5.76 5.72 7.97
CA GLU A 28 -6.77 6.12 8.94
C GLU A 28 -6.37 7.44 9.65
N GLU A 29 -5.11 7.58 10.05
CA GLU A 29 -4.57 8.84 10.59
C GLU A 29 -4.71 9.97 9.58
N GLN A 30 -4.41 9.73 8.31
CA GLN A 30 -4.57 10.71 7.24
C GLN A 30 -6.02 11.19 7.11
N SER A 31 -6.99 10.28 7.29
CA SER A 31 -8.42 10.62 7.28
C SER A 31 -8.75 11.62 8.39
N LEU A 32 -8.22 11.41 9.60
CA LEU A 32 -8.40 12.31 10.75
C LEU A 32 -7.71 13.67 10.54
N LEU A 33 -6.48 13.66 10.01
CA LEU A 33 -5.76 14.88 9.66
C LEU A 33 -6.53 15.71 8.63
N LEU A 34 -7.15 15.06 7.64
CA LEU A 34 -7.94 15.74 6.63
C LEU A 34 -9.23 16.34 7.19
N ASP A 35 -9.81 15.76 8.24
CA ASP A 35 -10.98 16.31 8.94
C ASP A 35 -10.64 17.50 9.85
N ASP A 36 -9.38 17.65 10.29
CA ASP A 36 -8.96 18.75 11.15
C ASP A 36 -8.94 20.10 10.39
N PRO A 37 -9.79 21.09 10.73
CA PRO A 37 -9.77 22.39 10.07
C PRO A 37 -8.46 23.16 10.23
N ASN A 38 -7.67 22.86 11.27
CA ASN A 38 -6.39 23.49 11.57
C ASN A 38 -5.19 22.61 11.17
N LEU A 39 -5.37 21.70 10.22
CA LEU A 39 -4.31 20.81 9.74
C LEU A 39 -3.06 21.60 9.33
N GLU A 40 -1.99 21.38 10.07
CA GLU A 40 -0.67 21.90 9.73
C GLU A 40 -0.09 21.18 8.49
N PRO A 41 0.41 21.91 7.48
CA PRO A 41 0.97 21.33 6.26
C PRO A 41 2.07 20.29 6.53
N ASP A 42 2.98 20.59 7.45
CA ASP A 42 4.09 19.72 7.82
C ASP A 42 3.62 18.39 8.42
N THR A 43 2.51 18.39 9.15
CA THR A 43 1.94 17.18 9.74
C THR A 43 1.36 16.26 8.67
N PHE A 44 0.64 16.84 7.71
CA PHE A 44 0.13 16.09 6.56
C PHE A 44 1.26 15.53 5.69
N GLU A 45 2.28 16.34 5.41
CA GLU A 45 3.44 15.93 4.62
C GLU A 45 4.19 14.76 5.28
N LYS A 46 4.41 14.81 6.60
CA LYS A 46 5.04 13.72 7.35
C LYS A 46 4.25 12.41 7.24
N ASN A 47 2.92 12.46 7.34
CA ASN A 47 2.07 11.27 7.19
C ASN A 47 2.21 10.68 5.77
N VAL A 48 2.13 11.52 4.73
CA VAL A 48 2.30 11.09 3.33
C VAL A 48 3.68 10.47 3.08
N ASN A 49 4.74 11.09 3.58
CA ASN A 49 6.11 10.61 3.40
C ASN A 49 6.36 9.28 4.13
N ARG A 50 5.82 9.11 5.34
CA ARG A 50 5.89 7.82 6.06
C ARG A 50 5.18 6.71 5.29
N LYS A 51 4.01 6.98 4.73
CA LYS A 51 3.26 6.03 3.92
C LYS A 51 4.03 5.67 2.64
N ALA A 52 4.64 6.64 1.97
CA ALA A 52 5.48 6.41 0.79
C ALA A 52 6.64 5.46 1.11
N ALA A 53 7.37 5.68 2.22
CA ALA A 53 8.47 4.81 2.64
C ALA A 53 8.01 3.36 2.93
N LEU A 54 6.81 3.18 3.49
CA LEU A 54 6.24 1.84 3.70
C LEU A 54 5.84 1.15 2.40
N ILE A 55 5.32 1.90 1.41
CA ILE A 55 5.03 1.37 0.07
C ILE A 55 6.32 0.90 -0.60
N ASP A 56 7.38 1.71 -0.56
CA ASP A 56 8.66 1.33 -1.17
C ASP A 56 9.26 0.08 -0.47
N LYS A 57 9.07 -0.06 0.85
CA LYS A 57 9.43 -1.28 1.60
C LYS A 57 8.59 -2.48 1.17
N LEU A 58 7.30 -2.29 0.89
CA LEU A 58 6.41 -3.36 0.42
C LEU A 58 6.86 -3.87 -0.96
N GLU A 59 7.19 -2.98 -1.89
CA GLU A 59 7.69 -3.34 -3.23
C GLU A 59 8.99 -4.17 -3.16
N GLN A 60 9.89 -3.83 -2.24
CA GLN A 60 11.11 -4.61 -2.00
C GLN A 60 10.80 -6.02 -1.47
N LEU A 61 9.84 -6.14 -0.55
CA LEU A 61 9.39 -7.44 -0.02
C LEU A 61 8.69 -8.27 -1.10
N ASP A 62 7.95 -7.63 -2.01
CA ASP A 62 7.30 -8.29 -3.15
C ASP A 62 8.33 -8.89 -4.11
N THR A 63 9.32 -8.09 -4.51
CA THR A 63 10.42 -8.55 -5.37
C THR A 63 11.17 -9.73 -4.74
N GLY A 64 11.48 -9.64 -3.44
CA GLY A 64 12.15 -10.73 -2.71
C GLY A 64 11.30 -12.00 -2.60
N PHE A 65 9.99 -11.84 -2.44
CA PHE A 65 9.05 -12.96 -2.36
C PHE A 65 8.94 -13.71 -3.69
N GLU A 66 8.82 -13.01 -4.82
CA GLU A 66 8.73 -13.65 -6.15
C GLU A 66 9.97 -14.51 -6.43
N SER A 67 11.15 -13.96 -6.16
CA SER A 67 12.43 -14.67 -6.29
C SER A 67 12.51 -15.93 -5.41
N LEU A 68 11.91 -15.90 -4.21
CA LEU A 68 11.84 -17.06 -3.33
C LEU A 68 10.82 -18.09 -3.82
N TYR A 69 9.64 -17.64 -4.25
CA TYR A 69 8.58 -18.50 -4.74
C TYR A 69 9.03 -19.32 -5.96
N ASP A 70 9.75 -18.69 -6.91
CA ASP A 70 10.27 -19.38 -8.08
C ASP A 70 11.21 -20.56 -7.74
N LYS A 71 11.90 -20.50 -6.60
CA LYS A 71 12.82 -21.55 -6.15
C LYS A 71 12.11 -22.71 -5.43
N VAL A 72 10.89 -22.50 -4.96
CA VAL A 72 10.17 -23.47 -4.11
C VAL A 72 8.85 -23.94 -4.73
N LYS A 73 8.39 -23.34 -5.83
CA LYS A 73 7.13 -23.70 -6.47
C LYS A 73 7.06 -25.18 -6.88
N GLU A 74 8.11 -25.71 -7.49
CA GLU A 74 8.15 -27.12 -7.94
C GLU A 74 8.10 -28.10 -6.75
N GLU A 75 8.79 -27.75 -5.65
CA GLU A 75 8.79 -28.50 -4.39
C GLU A 75 7.39 -28.50 -3.76
N LEU A 76 6.74 -27.34 -3.70
CA LEU A 76 5.39 -27.20 -3.15
C LEU A 76 4.34 -27.93 -3.99
N GLU A 77 4.53 -28.03 -5.30
CA GLU A 77 3.64 -28.75 -6.20
C GLU A 77 3.84 -30.27 -6.15
N SER A 78 5.10 -30.72 -6.15
CA SER A 78 5.46 -32.14 -6.18
C SER A 78 5.26 -32.81 -4.82
N ASN A 79 5.45 -32.07 -3.71
CA ASN A 79 5.42 -32.58 -2.34
C ASN A 79 4.32 -31.93 -1.50
N ARG A 80 3.13 -31.73 -2.09
CA ARG A 80 1.98 -31.06 -1.43
C ARG A 80 1.59 -31.65 -0.08
N ASP A 81 1.59 -32.97 0.05
CA ASP A 81 1.18 -33.63 1.29
C ASP A 81 2.17 -33.37 2.43
N ILE A 82 3.46 -33.25 2.12
CA ILE A 82 4.53 -32.93 3.08
C ILE A 82 4.41 -31.48 3.54
N HIS A 83 4.14 -30.56 2.62
CA HIS A 83 4.09 -29.11 2.89
C HIS A 83 2.69 -28.58 3.16
N LYS A 84 1.72 -29.45 3.44
CA LYS A 84 0.30 -29.11 3.54
C LYS A 84 0.03 -27.98 4.54
N GLU A 85 0.68 -28.01 5.67
CA GLU A 85 0.51 -27.02 6.73
C GLU A 85 1.12 -25.67 6.34
N GLN A 86 2.31 -25.66 5.75
CA GLN A 86 2.97 -24.47 5.23
C GLN A 86 2.14 -23.82 4.12
N ILE A 87 1.62 -24.62 3.18
CA ILE A 87 0.73 -24.16 2.12
C ILE A 87 -0.52 -23.50 2.70
N ARG A 88 -1.16 -24.14 3.70
CA ARG A 88 -2.32 -23.58 4.38
C ARG A 88 -2.00 -22.23 5.04
N GLN A 89 -0.89 -22.13 5.77
CA GLN A 89 -0.47 -20.89 6.42
C GLN A 89 -0.24 -19.77 5.41
N MET A 90 0.40 -20.07 4.27
CA MET A 90 0.59 -19.09 3.20
C MET A 90 -0.74 -18.62 2.62
N GLN A 91 -1.68 -19.54 2.37
CA GLN A 91 -3.01 -19.18 1.87
C GLN A 91 -3.78 -18.29 2.85
N GLU A 92 -3.70 -18.57 4.15
CA GLU A 92 -4.30 -17.73 5.20
C GLU A 92 -3.67 -16.33 5.23
N LEU A 93 -2.34 -16.24 5.14
CA LEU A 93 -1.63 -14.97 5.07
C LEU A 93 -1.99 -14.19 3.80
N ILE A 94 -2.04 -14.84 2.64
CA ILE A 94 -2.42 -14.20 1.37
C ILE A 94 -3.84 -13.64 1.44
N ARG A 95 -4.80 -14.37 2.04
CA ARG A 95 -6.17 -13.84 2.26
C ARG A 95 -6.16 -12.59 3.13
N ALA A 96 -5.40 -12.60 4.23
CA ALA A 96 -5.27 -11.45 5.10
C ALA A 96 -4.62 -10.24 4.40
N LEU A 97 -3.61 -10.47 3.55
CA LEU A 97 -3.00 -9.41 2.73
C LEU A 97 -4.01 -8.80 1.76
N THR A 98 -4.81 -9.63 1.07
CA THR A 98 -5.86 -9.16 0.16
C THR A 98 -6.90 -8.31 0.90
N GLU A 99 -7.33 -8.75 2.09
CA GLU A 99 -8.27 -7.99 2.92
C GLU A 99 -7.71 -6.63 3.34
N LEU A 100 -6.47 -6.58 3.83
CA LEU A 100 -5.79 -5.33 4.17
C LEU A 100 -5.69 -4.40 2.96
N ASN A 101 -5.32 -4.91 1.79
CA ASN A 101 -5.25 -4.12 0.56
C ASN A 101 -6.61 -3.49 0.19
N MET A 102 -7.70 -4.24 0.29
CA MET A 102 -9.04 -3.69 0.04
C MET A 102 -9.41 -2.60 1.04
N GLN A 103 -9.09 -2.79 2.33
CA GLN A 103 -9.34 -1.77 3.37
C GLN A 103 -8.53 -0.49 3.14
N ILE A 104 -7.25 -0.63 2.76
CA ILE A 104 -6.38 0.49 2.41
C ILE A 104 -6.95 1.22 1.19
N GLN A 105 -7.28 0.52 0.11
CA GLN A 105 -7.84 1.13 -1.10
C GLN A 105 -9.12 1.92 -0.81
N ALA A 106 -10.05 1.34 -0.05
CA ALA A 106 -11.29 2.02 0.34
C ALA A 106 -11.03 3.27 1.21
N THR A 107 -10.03 3.22 2.09
CA THR A 107 -9.66 4.35 2.95
C THR A 107 -8.94 5.45 2.16
N GLU A 108 -8.03 5.08 1.28
CA GLU A 108 -7.32 6.00 0.40
C GLU A 108 -8.24 6.69 -0.62
N ALA A 109 -9.25 5.99 -1.14
CA ALA A 109 -10.27 6.58 -1.99
C ALA A 109 -11.01 7.72 -1.26
N ARG A 110 -11.44 7.47 -0.01
CA ARG A 110 -12.07 8.49 0.84
C ARG A 110 -11.12 9.64 1.19
N ASN A 111 -9.85 9.33 1.52
CA ASN A 111 -8.84 10.35 1.80
C ASN A 111 -8.57 11.25 0.58
N LYS A 112 -8.56 10.68 -0.62
CA LYS A 112 -8.40 11.43 -1.87
C LYS A 112 -9.54 12.43 -2.06
N GLU A 113 -10.77 12.02 -1.81
CA GLU A 113 -11.94 12.91 -1.88
C GLU A 113 -11.83 14.05 -0.87
N LYS A 114 -11.53 13.73 0.41
CA LYS A 114 -11.33 14.72 1.48
C LYS A 114 -10.21 15.70 1.15
N ALA A 115 -9.05 15.21 0.71
CA ALA A 115 -7.92 16.04 0.32
C ALA A 115 -8.25 16.95 -0.85
N THR A 116 -8.95 16.42 -1.87
CA THR A 116 -9.39 17.21 -3.03
C THR A 116 -10.30 18.36 -2.60
N ALA A 117 -11.29 18.09 -1.74
CA ALA A 117 -12.20 19.10 -1.21
C ALA A 117 -11.46 20.16 -0.37
N LYS A 118 -10.59 19.72 0.55
CA LYS A 118 -9.80 20.61 1.42
C LYS A 118 -8.87 21.51 0.62
N PHE A 119 -8.16 20.97 -0.36
CA PHE A 119 -7.27 21.77 -1.22
C PHE A 119 -8.04 22.69 -2.17
N ALA A 120 -9.23 22.31 -2.63
CA ALA A 120 -10.09 23.22 -3.39
C ALA A 120 -10.52 24.43 -2.54
N TYR A 121 -10.91 24.19 -1.29
CA TYR A 121 -11.25 25.24 -0.33
C TYR A 121 -10.06 26.17 -0.03
N ILE A 122 -8.88 25.60 0.24
CA ILE A 122 -7.64 26.39 0.44
C ILE A 122 -7.31 27.20 -0.81
N ARG A 123 -7.44 26.64 -2.02
CA ARG A 123 -7.20 27.39 -3.27
C ARG A 123 -8.18 28.54 -3.48
N GLN A 124 -9.44 28.38 -3.08
CA GLN A 124 -10.41 29.47 -3.15
C GLN A 124 -10.00 30.63 -2.23
N GLN A 125 -9.64 30.33 -0.98
CA GLN A 125 -9.11 31.32 -0.04
C GLN A 125 -7.76 31.92 -0.50
N ALA A 126 -6.86 31.13 -1.06
CA ALA A 126 -5.56 31.60 -1.57
C ALA A 126 -5.66 32.35 -2.91
N LYS A 127 -6.77 32.22 -3.64
CA LYS A 127 -7.05 33.10 -4.78
C LYS A 127 -7.41 34.51 -4.30
N GLU A 128 -7.95 34.62 -3.08
CA GLU A 128 -8.08 35.88 -2.35
C GLU A 128 -6.73 36.32 -1.73
N ILE A 129 -5.83 35.37 -1.42
CA ILE A 129 -4.52 35.59 -0.76
C ILE A 129 -3.39 34.92 -1.56
N ARG A 130 -2.87 35.57 -2.61
CA ARG A 130 -1.79 35.05 -3.50
C ARG A 130 -0.52 34.62 -2.72
N SER A 131 -0.37 33.35 -2.30
CA SER A 131 0.97 32.79 -1.94
C SER A 131 1.16 31.25 -1.86
N SER A 132 0.14 30.37 -1.87
CA SER A 132 0.32 28.95 -1.46
C SER A 132 0.39 27.88 -2.59
N GLN A 133 0.74 28.23 -3.82
CA GLN A 133 0.63 27.34 -4.99
C GLN A 133 1.55 26.09 -5.03
N LYS A 134 2.55 25.99 -4.16
CA LYS A 134 3.59 24.93 -4.23
C LYS A 134 3.09 23.55 -3.75
N ILE A 135 2.35 23.52 -2.64
CA ILE A 135 1.96 22.28 -1.94
C ILE A 135 0.92 21.48 -2.73
N VAL A 136 -0.05 22.16 -3.34
CA VAL A 136 -1.07 21.53 -4.20
C VAL A 136 -0.42 20.78 -5.37
N LYS A 137 0.66 21.33 -5.91
CA LYS A 137 1.35 20.78 -7.09
C LYS A 137 2.15 19.53 -6.73
N GLU A 138 2.82 19.51 -5.59
CA GLU A 138 3.55 18.33 -5.09
C GLU A 138 2.60 17.19 -4.70
N TYR A 139 1.47 17.48 -4.05
CA TYR A 139 0.45 16.45 -3.73
C TYR A 139 -0.12 15.79 -5.00
N TYR A 140 -0.50 16.60 -6.01
CA TYR A 140 -1.01 16.07 -7.28
C TYR A 140 0.04 15.26 -8.04
N ASN A 141 1.29 15.74 -8.10
CA ASN A 141 2.36 15.01 -8.78
C ASN A 141 2.63 13.66 -8.12
N ASN A 142 2.69 13.61 -6.79
CA ASN A 142 2.96 12.37 -6.07
C ASN A 142 1.80 11.36 -6.12
N MET A 143 0.54 11.83 -6.20
CA MET A 143 -0.61 10.93 -6.44
C MET A 143 -0.73 10.46 -7.89
N MET A 144 -0.51 11.34 -8.87
CA MET A 144 -0.65 11.00 -10.29
C MET A 144 0.46 10.05 -10.77
N HIS A 145 1.69 10.21 -10.27
CA HIS A 145 2.79 9.33 -10.66
C HIS A 145 2.67 7.89 -10.12
N LYS A 146 1.95 7.66 -9.00
CA LYS A 146 1.71 6.31 -8.48
C LYS A 146 0.34 5.72 -8.87
N ALA A 147 -0.59 6.52 -9.39
CA ALA A 147 -1.90 6.03 -9.88
C ALA A 147 -1.86 5.43 -11.30
N TYR A 148 -0.73 5.53 -12.01
CA TYR A 148 -0.57 5.05 -13.39
C TYR A 148 0.17 3.72 -13.51
N ASN A 149 0.15 2.89 -12.45
CA ASN A 149 0.51 1.48 -12.52
C ASN A 149 -0.75 0.65 -12.19
N GLU A 150 -1.74 0.70 -13.09
CA GLU A 150 -2.68 -0.41 -13.20
C GLU A 150 -1.88 -1.67 -13.54
N PRO A 151 -2.03 -2.78 -12.80
CA PRO A 151 -1.65 -4.08 -13.32
C PRO A 151 -2.61 -4.38 -14.46
N HIS A 152 -2.15 -4.18 -15.71
CA HIS A 152 -2.78 -4.76 -16.89
C HIS A 152 -2.68 -6.29 -16.79
N PHE A 153 -3.53 -6.88 -15.98
CA PHE A 153 -3.93 -8.27 -16.08
C PHE A 153 -5.45 -8.28 -16.21
N LEU A 154 -5.92 -8.95 -17.27
CA LEU A 154 -7.31 -9.20 -17.67
C LEU A 154 -7.89 -8.19 -18.67
N ASP A 155 -7.58 -8.36 -19.96
CA ASP A 155 -8.59 -8.90 -20.88
C ASP A 155 -7.92 -9.45 -22.15
N ASN A 156 -7.87 -10.78 -22.24
CA ASN A 156 -7.63 -11.51 -23.48
C ASN A 156 -8.75 -12.53 -23.61
N LYS A 157 -10.00 -12.12 -23.90
CA LYS A 157 -11.00 -12.98 -24.55
C LYS A 157 -12.03 -12.18 -25.38
N LYS A 158 -11.76 -12.02 -26.68
CA LYS A 158 -12.47 -12.70 -27.78
C LYS A 158 -11.90 -12.28 -29.14
#